data_AF-A0A401LE88-F1
#
_entry.id   AF-A0A401LE88-F1
#
_cell.length_a   1.000
_cell.length_b   1.000
_cell.length_c   1.000
_cell.angle_alpha   90.00
_cell.angle_beta   90.00
_cell.angle_gamma   90.00
#
_symmetry.space_group_name_H-M   'P 1'
#
loop_
_entity.id
_entity.type
_entity.pdbx_description
1 polymer ?
#
loop_
_entity_poly.entity_id
_entity_poly.type
_entity_poly.pdbx_seq_one_letter_code
_entity_poly.pdbx_strand_id
1 'polypeptide(L)'
;MIIEMGYLFNRNGATLPVELVEQIDDAKDYPDVVEFAEPVKIEGTLKNEDDVFVLDAKGETAVLMECSCCLAPVRKELCFEIKERFAHTGRENEETETFTGDQIDLADFVKRGIIGELPMKVLCREDCKGLCPVCGKDLNEGDCGCDRTIRDPRFESLRALFSDDEEV
;
A
#
# COMPACT_ATOMS: atom_id res chain seq x y z
N MET A 1 -11.38 6.19 -11.35
CA MET A 1 -11.20 7.60 -10.94
C MET A 1 -10.81 8.48 -12.12
N ILE A 2 -11.73 9.34 -12.61
CA ILE A 2 -11.50 10.16 -13.81
C ILE A 2 -11.55 11.65 -13.46
N ILE A 3 -10.60 12.43 -13.99
CA ILE A 3 -10.65 13.91 -13.98
C ILE A 3 -11.04 14.40 -15.37
N GLU A 4 -12.09 15.21 -15.46
CA GLU A 4 -12.46 15.94 -16.68
C GLU A 4 -11.72 17.29 -16.74
N MET A 5 -10.95 17.49 -17.81
CA MET A 5 -10.10 18.66 -18.02
C MET A 5 -10.73 19.71 -18.95
N GLY A 6 -11.98 19.53 -19.38
CA GLY A 6 -12.63 20.37 -20.39
C GLY A 6 -12.52 21.88 -20.14
N TYR A 7 -12.47 22.31 -18.87
CA TYR A 7 -12.33 23.71 -18.48
C TYR A 7 -10.90 24.28 -18.60
N LEU A 8 -9.87 23.44 -18.60
CA LEU A 8 -8.47 23.85 -18.56
C LEU A 8 -7.83 24.02 -19.95
N PHE A 9 -8.43 23.47 -21.00
CA PHE A 9 -7.92 23.61 -22.36
C PHE A 9 -7.87 25.07 -22.81
N ASN A 10 -6.78 25.45 -23.48
CA ASN A 10 -6.52 26.81 -23.99
C ASN A 10 -6.47 27.90 -22.89
N ARG A 11 -6.21 27.54 -21.63
CA ARG A 11 -6.12 28.47 -20.51
C ARG A 11 -4.85 28.23 -19.69
N ASN A 12 -3.72 28.72 -20.20
CA ASN A 12 -2.44 28.61 -19.52
C ASN A 12 -2.49 29.31 -18.15
N GLY A 13 -1.96 28.63 -17.13
CA GLY A 13 -2.01 29.06 -15.73
C GLY A 13 -3.34 28.78 -15.02
N ALA A 14 -4.37 28.25 -15.70
CA ALA A 14 -5.60 27.84 -15.04
C ALA A 14 -5.34 26.64 -14.12
N THR A 15 -6.04 26.63 -12.98
CA THR A 15 -5.97 25.56 -11.99
C THR A 15 -7.37 25.01 -11.75
N LEU A 16 -7.48 23.69 -11.62
CA LEU A 16 -8.70 22.96 -11.27
C LEU A 16 -8.45 22.25 -9.94
N PRO A 17 -9.25 22.50 -8.88
CA PRO A 17 -9.23 21.66 -7.69
C PRO A 17 -9.74 20.25 -8.04
N VAL A 18 -9.05 19.24 -7.53
CA VAL A 18 -9.40 17.83 -7.70
C VAL A 18 -9.88 17.33 -6.35
N GLU A 19 -11.10 16.79 -6.32
CA GLU A 19 -11.67 16.09 -5.16
C GLU A 19 -12.42 14.87 -5.70
N LEU A 20 -11.87 13.68 -5.43
CA LEU A 20 -12.41 12.40 -5.91
C LEU A 20 -12.54 11.44 -4.75
N VAL A 21 -13.61 10.66 -4.73
CA VAL A 21 -13.84 9.60 -3.75
C VAL A 21 -14.34 8.37 -4.49
N GLU A 22 -13.63 7.26 -4.37
CA GLU A 22 -13.99 6.00 -5.02
C GLU A 22 -13.74 4.82 -4.07
N GLN A 23 -14.71 3.93 -3.97
CA GLN A 23 -14.54 2.67 -3.26
C GLN A 23 -13.88 1.66 -4.19
N ILE A 24 -12.85 0.98 -3.68
CA ILE A 24 -12.23 -0.15 -4.38
C ILE A 24 -12.85 -1.43 -3.82
N ASP A 25 -13.59 -2.15 -4.67
CA ASP A 25 -14.32 -3.37 -4.25
C ASP A 25 -13.47 -4.65 -4.34
N ASP A 26 -12.44 -4.67 -5.21
CA ASP A 26 -11.58 -5.83 -5.42
C ASP A 26 -10.12 -5.50 -5.05
N ALA A 27 -9.62 -6.13 -3.99
CA ALA A 27 -8.27 -5.93 -3.48
C ALA A 27 -7.21 -6.85 -4.11
N LYS A 28 -7.55 -7.74 -5.07
CA LYS A 28 -6.60 -8.73 -5.64
C LYS A 28 -5.32 -8.13 -6.23
N ASP A 29 -5.42 -6.88 -6.66
CA ASP A 29 -4.34 -6.13 -7.28
C ASP A 29 -3.38 -5.47 -6.26
N TYR A 30 -3.67 -5.61 -4.97
CA TYR A 30 -2.95 -5.00 -3.85
C TYR A 30 -2.37 -6.10 -2.94
N PRO A 31 -1.04 -6.23 -2.86
CA PRO A 31 -0.41 -7.28 -2.07
C PRO A 31 -0.79 -7.22 -0.60
N ASP A 32 -1.11 -8.37 0.00
CA ASP A 32 -1.40 -8.53 1.44
C ASP A 32 -2.58 -7.68 1.98
N VAL A 33 -3.36 -7.06 1.09
CA VAL A 33 -4.59 -6.35 1.41
C VAL A 33 -5.77 -7.31 1.24
N VAL A 34 -6.57 -7.44 2.30
CA VAL A 34 -7.82 -8.22 2.29
C VAL A 34 -8.94 -7.40 1.67
N GLU A 35 -9.10 -6.16 2.11
CA GLU A 35 -10.13 -5.24 1.63
C GLU A 35 -9.79 -3.78 1.94
N PHE A 36 -10.45 -2.87 1.22
CA PHE A 36 -10.45 -1.44 1.51
C PHE A 36 -11.54 -1.11 2.52
N ALA A 37 -11.15 -0.83 3.75
CA ALA A 37 -12.07 -0.49 4.83
C ALA A 37 -12.68 0.91 4.67
N GLU A 38 -12.06 1.77 3.88
CA GLU A 38 -12.55 3.10 3.51
C GLU A 38 -12.34 3.37 2.03
N PRO A 39 -13.20 4.21 1.41
CA PRO A 39 -12.98 4.63 0.04
C PRO A 39 -11.68 5.42 -0.06
N VAL A 40 -11.04 5.34 -1.23
CA VAL A 40 -9.87 6.14 -1.53
C VAL A 40 -10.32 7.55 -1.86
N LYS A 41 -9.80 8.51 -1.09
CA LYS A 41 -10.05 9.95 -1.27
C LYS A 41 -8.82 10.59 -1.86
N ILE A 42 -8.98 11.36 -2.93
CA ILE A 42 -7.92 12.12 -3.58
C ILE A 42 -8.29 13.60 -3.52
N GLU A 43 -7.37 14.41 -2.99
CA GLU A 43 -7.49 15.86 -2.94
C GLU A 43 -6.24 16.51 -3.53
N GLY A 44 -6.40 17.51 -4.40
CA GLY A 44 -5.26 18.13 -5.05
C GLY A 44 -5.60 19.23 -6.02
N THR A 45 -4.62 19.56 -6.86
CA THR A 45 -4.77 20.56 -7.91
C THR A 45 -4.18 20.08 -9.22
N LEU A 46 -4.89 20.32 -10.31
CA LEU A 46 -4.43 20.13 -11.68
C LEU A 46 -4.22 21.50 -12.32
N LYS A 47 -3.02 21.76 -12.84
CA LYS A 47 -2.64 23.06 -13.44
C LYS A 47 -2.27 22.89 -14.90
N ASN A 48 -2.70 23.80 -15.76
CA ASN A 48 -2.23 23.86 -17.14
C ASN A 48 -0.98 24.75 -17.25
N GLU A 49 0.17 24.14 -17.52
CA GLU A 49 1.44 24.77 -17.83
C GLU A 49 1.76 24.58 -19.32
N ASP A 50 1.28 25.50 -20.16
CA ASP A 50 1.56 25.52 -21.61
C ASP A 50 1.24 24.18 -22.32
N ASP A 51 -0.01 23.72 -22.20
CA ASP A 51 -0.53 22.43 -22.72
C ASP A 51 0.04 21.17 -22.02
N VAL A 52 0.81 21.34 -20.93
CA VAL A 52 1.19 20.26 -20.00
C VAL A 52 0.37 20.39 -18.72
N PHE A 53 -0.34 19.35 -18.34
CA PHE A 53 -1.17 19.35 -17.14
C PHE A 53 -0.39 18.76 -15.96
N VAL A 54 -0.15 19.56 -14.93
CA VAL A 54 0.61 19.15 -13.74
C VAL A 54 -0.36 18.87 -12.61
N LEU A 55 -0.39 17.61 -12.16
CA LEU A 55 -1.16 17.16 -11.02
C LEU A 55 -0.28 17.15 -9.78
N ASP A 56 -0.73 17.79 -8.71
CA ASP A 56 -0.20 17.66 -7.36
C ASP A 56 -1.38 17.31 -6.44
N ALA A 57 -1.43 16.06 -5.99
CA ALA A 57 -2.52 15.54 -5.20
C ALA A 57 -2.04 14.60 -4.09
N LYS A 58 -2.84 14.53 -3.02
CA LYS A 58 -2.66 13.61 -1.91
C LYS A 58 -3.83 12.62 -1.89
N GLY A 59 -3.52 11.36 -1.67
CA GLY A 59 -4.49 10.30 -1.47
C GLY A 59 -4.49 9.77 -0.05
N GLU A 60 -5.67 9.46 0.46
CA GLU A 60 -5.89 8.86 1.78
C GLU A 60 -6.89 7.71 1.70
N THR A 61 -6.60 6.62 2.41
CA THR A 61 -7.51 5.48 2.55
C THR A 61 -7.13 4.64 3.78
N ALA A 62 -7.97 3.67 4.13
CA ALA A 62 -7.66 2.65 5.11
C ALA A 62 -7.91 1.26 4.54
N VAL A 63 -6.95 0.37 4.73
CA VAL A 63 -7.01 -1.02 4.29
C VAL A 63 -7.04 -1.96 5.50
N LEU A 64 -7.64 -3.13 5.31
CA LEU A 64 -7.51 -4.26 6.21
C LEU A 64 -6.52 -5.26 5.64
N MET A 65 -5.55 -5.64 6.46
CA MET A 65 -4.50 -6.61 6.18
C MET A 65 -4.52 -7.70 7.24
N GLU A 66 -3.77 -8.78 7.04
CA GLU A 66 -3.66 -9.85 8.03
C GLU A 66 -2.35 -9.76 8.82
N CYS A 67 -2.44 -9.96 10.13
CA CYS A 67 -1.27 -10.07 11.00
C CYS A 67 -0.37 -11.22 10.52
N SER A 68 0.90 -10.91 10.23
CA SER A 68 1.86 -11.90 9.72
C SER A 68 2.19 -13.02 10.72
N CYS A 69 1.76 -12.91 11.98
CA CYS A 69 1.99 -13.91 13.02
C CYS A 69 0.74 -14.72 13.39
N CYS A 70 -0.43 -14.08 13.53
CA CYS A 70 -1.66 -14.73 14.00
C CYS A 70 -2.85 -14.63 13.05
N LEU A 71 -2.70 -13.99 11.89
CA LEU A 71 -3.75 -13.75 10.89
C LEU A 71 -4.93 -12.89 11.37
N ALA A 72 -4.89 -12.35 12.60
CA ALA A 72 -5.88 -11.39 13.05
C ALA A 72 -5.89 -10.14 12.13
N PRO A 73 -7.06 -9.54 11.87
CA PRO A 73 -7.17 -8.37 11.01
C PRO A 73 -6.43 -7.17 11.61
N VAL A 74 -5.71 -6.44 10.76
CA VAL A 74 -4.96 -5.24 11.10
C VAL A 74 -5.38 -4.12 10.16
N ARG A 75 -5.95 -3.06 10.72
CA ARG A 75 -6.28 -1.85 9.98
C ARG A 75 -5.03 -1.00 9.79
N LYS A 76 -4.77 -0.56 8.56
CA LYS A 76 -3.70 0.36 8.22
C LYS A 76 -4.25 1.56 7.47
N GLU A 77 -3.90 2.74 7.97
CA GLU A 77 -4.13 4.00 7.28
C GLU A 77 -2.98 4.24 6.31
N LEU A 78 -3.30 4.61 5.08
CA LEU A 78 -2.33 4.86 4.03
C LEU A 78 -2.51 6.30 3.54
N CYS A 79 -1.40 7.00 3.37
CA CYS A 79 -1.33 8.34 2.80
C CYS A 79 -0.25 8.35 1.72
N PHE A 80 -0.62 8.69 0.49
CA PHE A 80 0.32 8.71 -0.64
C PHE A 80 0.19 10.02 -1.42
N GLU A 81 1.20 10.34 -2.21
CA GLU A 81 1.21 11.52 -3.08
C GLU A 81 1.20 11.10 -4.54
N ILE A 82 0.52 11.88 -5.38
CA ILE A 82 0.53 11.77 -6.84
C ILE A 82 1.05 13.09 -7.39
N LYS A 83 2.23 13.06 -8.00
CA LYS A 83 2.89 14.21 -8.62
C LYS A 83 3.28 13.85 -10.03
N GLU A 84 2.44 14.23 -10.99
CA GLU A 84 2.52 13.73 -12.36
C GLU A 84 2.29 14.84 -13.37
N ARG A 85 2.91 14.71 -14.54
CA ARG A 85 2.78 15.64 -15.66
C ARG A 85 2.14 14.92 -16.82
N PHE A 86 1.09 15.48 -17.40
CA PHE A 86 0.31 14.87 -18.45
C PHE A 86 0.40 15.70 -19.74
N ALA A 87 0.67 15.04 -20.85
CA ALA A 87 0.66 15.63 -22.19
C ALA A 87 -0.34 14.90 -23.08
N HIS A 88 -0.91 15.63 -24.04
CA HIS A 88 -1.79 15.01 -25.02
C HIS A 88 -1.00 14.00 -25.86
N THR A 89 -1.59 12.84 -26.16
CA THR A 89 -0.98 11.85 -27.05
C THR A 89 -0.46 12.48 -28.35
N GLY A 90 0.78 12.19 -28.71
CA GLY A 90 1.54 12.79 -29.81
C GLY A 90 2.39 14.01 -29.43
N ARG A 91 2.37 14.44 -28.17
CA ARG A 91 3.19 15.56 -27.64
C ARG A 91 3.97 15.17 -26.37
N GLU A 92 3.96 13.90 -25.99
CA GLU A 92 4.67 13.38 -24.83
C GLU A 92 6.19 13.41 -24.98
N ASN A 93 6.87 13.47 -23.84
CA ASN A 93 8.30 13.21 -23.69
C ASN A 93 8.54 12.19 -22.56
N GLU A 94 9.81 11.94 -22.22
CA GLU A 94 10.19 10.98 -21.17
C GLU A 94 9.71 11.35 -19.75
N GLU A 95 9.25 12.58 -19.53
CA GLU A 95 8.84 13.13 -18.24
C GLU A 95 7.32 13.33 -18.14
N THR A 96 6.55 12.89 -19.15
CA THR A 96 5.09 13.09 -19.19
C THR A 96 4.35 11.80 -19.49
N GLU A 97 3.26 11.61 -18.77
CA GLU A 97 2.26 10.60 -19.04
C GLU A 97 1.28 11.08 -20.11
N THR A 98 0.68 10.14 -20.83
CA THR A 98 -0.24 10.48 -21.93
C THR A 98 -1.69 10.47 -21.47
N PHE A 99 -2.49 11.35 -22.05
CA PHE A 99 -3.96 11.29 -21.96
C PHE A 99 -4.57 11.47 -23.35
N THR A 100 -5.82 11.03 -23.51
CA THR A 100 -6.58 11.17 -24.76
C THR A 100 -7.89 11.90 -24.51
N GLY A 101 -8.28 12.76 -25.45
CA GLY A 101 -9.52 13.54 -25.32
C GLY A 101 -9.37 14.62 -24.25
N ASP A 102 -10.26 14.61 -23.28
CA ASP A 102 -10.34 15.61 -22.21
C ASP A 102 -10.36 14.97 -20.81
N GLN A 103 -9.93 13.72 -20.69
CA GLN A 103 -9.98 12.96 -19.45
C GLN A 103 -8.61 12.41 -19.07
N ILE A 104 -8.29 12.46 -17.76
CA ILE A 104 -7.17 11.72 -17.16
C ILE A 104 -7.75 10.64 -16.27
N ASP A 105 -7.33 9.39 -16.49
CA ASP A 105 -7.60 8.27 -15.58
C ASP A 105 -6.48 8.16 -14.55
N LEU A 106 -6.84 8.26 -13.27
CA LEU A 106 -5.90 8.19 -12.15
C LEU A 106 -5.76 6.78 -11.55
N ALA A 107 -6.47 5.78 -12.05
CA ALA A 107 -6.51 4.45 -11.45
C ALA A 107 -5.11 3.84 -11.22
N ASP A 108 -4.24 3.88 -12.23
CA ASP A 108 -2.89 3.31 -12.13
C ASP A 108 -1.97 4.12 -11.21
N PHE A 109 -2.13 5.44 -11.18
CA PHE A 109 -1.37 6.33 -10.30
C PHE A 109 -1.72 6.11 -8.84
N VAL A 110 -3.03 6.02 -8.56
CA VAL A 110 -3.58 5.68 -7.24
C VAL A 110 -3.08 4.31 -6.80
N LYS A 111 -3.17 3.31 -7.67
CA LYS A 111 -2.68 1.95 -7.40
C LYS A 111 -1.19 1.95 -7.05
N ARG A 112 -0.35 2.62 -7.85
CA ARG A 112 1.10 2.74 -7.57
C ARG A 112 1.37 3.42 -6.23
N GLY A 113 0.66 4.53 -5.93
CA GLY A 113 0.79 5.25 -4.67
C GLY A 113 0.43 4.38 -3.46
N ILE A 114 -0.70 3.68 -3.52
CA ILE A 114 -1.13 2.75 -2.46
C ILE A 114 -0.09 1.64 -2.27
N ILE A 115 0.33 0.96 -3.35
CA ILE A 115 1.31 -0.12 -3.27
C ILE A 115 2.64 0.37 -2.69
N GLY A 116 3.05 1.60 -3.00
CA GLY A 116 4.26 2.22 -2.45
C GLY A 116 4.23 2.40 -0.93
N GLU A 117 3.04 2.63 -0.36
CA GLU A 117 2.85 2.84 1.08
C GLU A 117 2.50 1.55 1.84
N LEU A 118 2.26 0.44 1.15
CA LEU A 118 1.93 -0.82 1.81
C LEU A 118 3.13 -1.33 2.62
N PRO A 119 2.95 -1.61 3.92
CA PRO A 119 4.00 -2.19 4.72
C PRO A 119 4.25 -3.64 4.30
N MET A 120 5.53 -4.06 4.26
CA MET A 120 5.88 -5.44 3.93
C MET A 120 5.28 -6.48 4.87
N LYS A 121 5.01 -6.11 6.13
CA LYS A 121 4.45 -6.96 7.18
C LYS A 121 3.68 -6.10 8.16
N VAL A 122 2.61 -6.66 8.72
CA VAL A 122 1.84 -6.02 9.79
C VAL A 122 1.66 -6.97 10.96
N LEU A 123 1.62 -6.41 12.16
CA LEU A 123 1.30 -7.12 13.39
C LEU A 123 0.08 -6.48 14.03
N CYS A 124 -0.79 -7.31 14.63
CA CYS A 124 -1.94 -6.82 15.39
C CYS A 124 -1.52 -6.12 16.70
N ARG A 125 -0.33 -6.43 17.20
CA ARG A 125 0.35 -5.78 18.34
C ARG A 125 1.85 -6.12 18.32
N GLU A 126 2.66 -5.32 19.00
CA GLU A 126 4.12 -5.45 19.00
C GLU A 126 4.61 -6.80 19.56
N ASP A 127 3.90 -7.36 20.54
CA ASP A 127 4.22 -8.60 21.25
C ASP A 127 3.39 -9.81 20.78
N CYS A 128 2.92 -9.79 19.53
CA CYS A 128 2.10 -10.86 18.98
C CYS A 128 2.83 -12.22 19.07
N LYS A 129 2.24 -13.18 19.79
CA LYS A 129 2.80 -14.52 20.00
C LYS A 129 2.61 -15.44 18.80
N GLY A 130 1.76 -15.06 17.86
CA GLY A 130 1.46 -15.81 16.64
C GLY A 130 0.72 -17.12 16.87
N LEU A 131 0.65 -17.93 15.81
CA LEU A 131 0.04 -19.26 15.86
C LEU A 131 1.03 -20.32 16.35
N CYS A 132 0.52 -21.34 17.02
CA CYS A 132 1.32 -22.52 17.35
C CYS A 132 1.74 -23.26 16.07
N PRO A 133 3.04 -23.54 15.84
CA PRO A 133 3.50 -24.24 14.65
C PRO A 133 3.07 -25.71 14.59
N VAL A 134 2.53 -26.27 15.68
CA VAL A 134 2.10 -27.66 15.78
C VAL A 134 0.60 -27.81 15.52
N CYS A 135 -0.23 -26.98 16.16
CA CYS A 135 -1.69 -27.13 16.12
C CYS A 135 -2.45 -25.93 15.54
N GLY A 136 -1.77 -24.83 15.24
CA GLY A 136 -2.39 -23.63 14.68
C GLY A 136 -3.17 -22.76 15.67
N LYS A 137 -3.24 -23.10 16.96
CA LYS A 137 -3.91 -22.26 17.98
C LYS A 137 -3.23 -20.89 18.09
N ASP A 138 -4.01 -19.82 18.19
CA ASP A 138 -3.48 -18.50 18.54
C ASP A 138 -2.90 -18.50 19.97
N LEU A 139 -1.59 -18.26 20.08
CA LEU A 139 -0.87 -18.21 21.35
C LEU A 139 -1.16 -16.93 22.14
N ASN A 140 -1.78 -15.93 21.50
CA ASN A 140 -2.28 -14.72 22.15
C ASN A 140 -3.43 -15.03 23.12
N GLU A 141 -4.20 -16.09 22.88
CA GLU A 141 -5.30 -16.55 23.74
C GLU A 141 -4.83 -17.53 24.84
N GLY A 142 -3.53 -17.78 24.91
CA GLY A 142 -2.91 -18.63 25.93
C GLY A 142 -2.35 -19.94 25.37
N ASP A 143 -1.56 -20.62 26.20
CA ASP A 143 -0.80 -21.79 25.79
C ASP A 143 -1.70 -22.97 25.35
N CYS A 144 -1.17 -23.83 24.48
CA CYS A 144 -1.87 -24.99 23.94
C CYS A 144 -1.30 -26.34 24.44
N GLY A 145 -0.23 -26.31 25.25
CA GLY A 145 0.44 -27.51 25.76
C GLY A 145 1.22 -28.32 24.73
N CYS A 146 1.33 -27.86 23.47
CA CYS A 146 2.14 -28.56 22.47
C CYS A 146 3.63 -28.45 22.83
N ASP A 147 4.36 -29.54 22.68
CA ASP A 147 5.82 -29.50 22.68
C ASP A 147 6.30 -28.80 21.42
N ARG A 148 6.90 -27.62 21.59
CA ARG A 148 7.45 -26.79 20.50
C ARG A 148 8.97 -26.94 20.38
N THR A 149 9.56 -27.89 21.10
CA THR A 149 11.00 -28.15 21.07
C THR A 149 11.37 -28.84 19.76
N ILE A 150 11.64 -28.05 18.72
CA ILE A 150 12.13 -28.59 17.44
C ILE A 150 13.60 -28.99 17.62
N ARG A 151 13.85 -30.30 17.68
CA ARG A 151 15.19 -30.88 17.58
C ARG A 151 15.40 -31.39 16.15
N ASP A 152 15.88 -30.52 15.28
CA ASP A 152 16.29 -30.93 13.94
C ASP A 152 17.74 -31.46 14.03
N PRO A 153 17.97 -32.77 13.77
CA PRO A 153 19.29 -33.39 13.91
C PRO A 153 20.34 -32.77 12.97
N ARG A 154 19.94 -32.07 11.90
CA ARG A 154 20.88 -31.37 11.01
C ARG A 154 21.55 -30.16 11.67
N PHE A 155 20.94 -29.61 12.72
CA PHE A 155 21.45 -28.45 13.47
C PHE A 155 22.17 -28.87 14.76
N GLU A 156 22.39 -30.16 14.99
CA GLU A 156 23.02 -30.67 16.21
C GLU A 156 24.45 -30.15 16.38
N SER A 157 25.22 -30.10 15.28
CA SER A 157 26.58 -29.55 15.24
C SER A 157 26.66 -28.05 15.53
N LEU A 158 25.58 -27.29 15.28
CA LEU A 158 25.52 -25.86 15.60
C LEU A 158 25.28 -25.60 17.10
N ARG A 159 24.73 -26.56 17.85
CA ARG A 159 24.53 -26.41 19.30
C ARG A 159 25.85 -26.38 20.07
N ALA A 160 26.85 -27.11 19.58
CA ALA A 160 28.19 -27.08 20.15
C ALA A 160 28.79 -25.66 20.17
N LEU A 161 28.36 -24.77 19.27
CA LEU A 161 28.82 -23.37 19.22
C LEU A 161 28.20 -22.45 20.27
N PHE A 162 27.06 -22.84 20.86
CA PHE A 162 26.39 -22.09 21.93
C PHE A 162 26.68 -22.67 23.33
N SER A 163 27.65 -23.58 23.41
CA SER A 163 28.01 -24.29 24.65
C SER A 163 29.24 -23.70 25.36
N ASP A 164 29.75 -22.54 24.92
CA ASP A 164 30.93 -21.84 25.49
C ASP A 164 30.59 -20.40 25.95
N ASP A 165 29.58 -20.25 26.81
CA ASP A 165 29.34 -19.02 27.60
C ASP A 165 29.26 -19.39 29.11
N GLU A 166 30.25 -20.14 29.59
CA GLU A 166 30.58 -20.17 31.02
C GLU A 166 31.72 -19.16 31.29
N GLU A 167 31.32 -18.03 31.88
CA GLU A 167 32.12 -17.07 32.67
C GLU A 167 33.24 -16.24 32.00
N VAL A 168 33.00 -14.92 31.86
CA VAL A 168 33.90 -13.87 32.39
C VAL A 168 33.11 -12.71 32.97
#